data_AF-A0A8T2DNV5-F1
#
_entry.id   AF-A0A8T2DNV5-F1
#
_cell.length_a   1.000
_cell.length_b   1.000
_cell.length_c   1.000
_cell.angle_alpha   90.00
_cell.angle_beta   90.00
_cell.angle_gamma   90.00
#
_symmetry.space_group_name_H-M   'P 1'
#
loop_
_entity.id
_entity.type
_entity.pdbx_description
1 polymer ?
#
loop_
_entity_poly.entity_id
_entity_poly.type
_entity_poly.pdbx_seq_one_letter_code
_entity_poly.pdbx_strand_id
1 'polypeptide(L)'
;MTNTNVSANKPTATIVHESPSPLRVWWMKTNVRYDIAMNSFIIILNIAAILYMKFNKIPFNEVAESWIGFIPLYFIFGILSCIFWILGITDLSFCEGAYAMGRICNNIGFVIFLHLLYCISTRLALFVGLHFCLPYWLWYIATSTITGLLLCELRDWWKFVNQSQSVAVDQKNRT
;
A
#
# COMPACT_ATOMS: atom_id res chain seq x y z
N MET A 1 -67.54 -29.15 -13.39
CA MET A 1 -66.35 -28.37 -13.76
C MET A 1 -66.02 -27.46 -12.60
N THR A 2 -64.95 -27.76 -11.87
CA THR A 2 -64.50 -26.99 -10.70
C THR A 2 -63.14 -26.41 -11.06
N ASN A 3 -63.11 -25.12 -11.37
CA ASN A 3 -61.88 -24.38 -11.63
C ASN A 3 -61.56 -23.55 -10.39
N THR A 4 -60.49 -23.87 -9.67
CA THR A 4 -59.88 -22.93 -8.72
C THR A 4 -58.38 -23.16 -8.58
N ASN A 5 -57.66 -22.47 -9.48
CA ASN A 5 -56.41 -21.73 -9.31
C ASN A 5 -55.44 -22.19 -8.21
N VAL A 6 -54.43 -22.96 -8.62
CA VAL A 6 -53.17 -23.12 -7.89
C VAL A 6 -52.38 -21.82 -8.03
N SER A 7 -52.39 -21.00 -6.99
CA SER A 7 -51.48 -19.85 -6.86
C SER A 7 -50.06 -20.37 -6.70
N ALA A 8 -49.28 -20.36 -7.78
CA ALA A 8 -47.86 -20.66 -7.75
C ALA A 8 -47.14 -19.55 -6.97
N ASN A 9 -46.75 -19.83 -5.71
CA ASN A 9 -45.81 -18.99 -4.97
C ASN A 9 -44.48 -19.00 -5.72
N LYS A 10 -44.22 -17.94 -6.48
CA LYS A 10 -42.92 -17.67 -7.07
C LYS A 10 -41.92 -17.51 -5.91
N PRO A 11 -40.84 -18.29 -5.84
CA PRO A 11 -39.83 -18.04 -4.80
C PRO A 11 -39.24 -16.67 -5.07
N THR A 12 -39.52 -15.72 -4.17
CA THR A 12 -38.76 -14.48 -4.07
C THR A 12 -37.34 -14.89 -3.77
N ALA A 13 -36.51 -14.97 -4.81
CA ALA A 13 -35.08 -15.13 -4.66
C ALA A 13 -34.59 -13.91 -3.89
N THR A 14 -34.46 -14.04 -2.57
CA THR A 14 -33.73 -13.10 -1.74
C THR A 14 -32.31 -13.12 -2.29
N ILE A 15 -31.97 -12.12 -3.12
CA ILE A 15 -30.60 -11.87 -3.51
C ILE A 15 -29.91 -11.49 -2.20
N VAL A 16 -29.29 -12.47 -1.56
CA VAL A 16 -28.38 -12.23 -0.45
C VAL A 16 -27.26 -11.40 -1.05
N HIS A 17 -27.34 -10.10 -0.82
CA HIS A 17 -26.28 -9.19 -1.19
C HIS A 17 -25.11 -9.52 -0.26
N GLU A 18 -24.25 -10.46 -0.66
CA GLU A 18 -23.01 -10.74 0.05
C GLU A 18 -22.20 -9.45 0.05
N SER A 19 -22.12 -8.81 1.21
CA SER A 19 -21.22 -7.69 1.43
C SER A 19 -19.82 -8.19 1.11
N PRO A 20 -19.07 -7.51 0.22
CA PRO A 20 -17.74 -7.96 -0.15
C PRO A 20 -16.86 -8.04 1.11
N SER A 21 -16.10 -9.13 1.23
CA SER A 21 -15.26 -9.34 2.41
C SER A 21 -14.30 -8.16 2.62
N PRO A 22 -14.01 -7.76 3.87
CA PRO A 22 -13.11 -6.65 4.15
C PRO A 22 -11.77 -6.76 3.43
N LEU A 23 -11.24 -7.99 3.32
CA LEU A 23 -10.00 -8.30 2.59
C LEU A 23 -10.15 -8.07 1.08
N ARG A 24 -11.29 -8.40 0.48
CA ARG A 24 -11.57 -8.14 -0.95
C ARG A 24 -11.68 -6.64 -1.22
N VAL A 25 -12.38 -5.89 -0.37
CA VAL A 25 -12.48 -4.42 -0.50
C VAL A 25 -11.12 -3.76 -0.29
N TRP A 26 -10.35 -4.24 0.69
CA TRP A 26 -8.99 -3.80 0.95
C TRP A 26 -8.07 -4.03 -0.26
N TRP A 27 -8.09 -5.23 -0.84
CA TRP A 27 -7.27 -5.55 -2.01
C TRP A 27 -7.73 -4.83 -3.28
N MET A 28 -8.99 -4.39 -3.37
CA MET A 28 -9.49 -3.62 -4.53
C MET A 28 -9.06 -2.16 -4.52
N LYS A 29 -8.52 -1.63 -3.40
CA LYS A 29 -7.96 -0.28 -3.39
C LYS A 29 -6.70 -0.19 -4.25
N THR A 30 -6.74 0.66 -5.26
CA THR A 30 -5.62 0.96 -6.17
C THR A 30 -4.35 1.35 -5.42
N ASN A 31 -4.49 2.12 -4.33
CA ASN A 31 -3.36 2.62 -3.54
C ASN A 31 -2.59 1.48 -2.84
N VAL A 32 -3.28 0.44 -2.35
CA VAL A 32 -2.64 -0.72 -1.68
C VAL A 32 -1.77 -1.48 -2.67
N ARG A 33 -2.31 -1.77 -3.86
CA ARG A 33 -1.58 -2.48 -4.92
C ARG A 33 -0.39 -1.70 -5.41
N TYR A 34 -0.56 -0.39 -5.58
CA TYR A 34 0.51 0.51 -6.00
C TYR A 34 1.65 0.50 -4.99
N ASP A 35 1.36 0.67 -3.70
CA ASP A 35 2.38 0.70 -2.66
C ASP A 35 3.11 -0.64 -2.54
N ILE A 36 2.39 -1.78 -2.61
CA ILE A 36 3.01 -3.11 -2.60
C ILE A 36 3.90 -3.31 -3.83
N ALA A 37 3.43 -2.93 -5.02
CA ALA A 37 4.19 -3.07 -6.26
C ALA A 37 5.46 -2.20 -6.25
N MET A 38 5.35 -0.94 -5.84
CA MET A 38 6.50 -0.02 -5.79
C MET A 38 7.53 -0.47 -4.75
N ASN A 39 7.10 -0.91 -3.56
CA ASN A 39 8.00 -1.46 -2.56
C ASN A 39 8.67 -2.75 -3.04
N SER A 40 7.95 -3.64 -3.72
CA SER A 40 8.53 -4.85 -4.30
C SER A 40 9.56 -4.54 -5.37
N PHE A 41 9.26 -3.58 -6.25
CA PHE A 41 10.15 -3.16 -7.32
C PHE A 41 11.46 -2.61 -6.78
N ILE A 42 11.43 -1.75 -5.74
CA ILE A 42 12.65 -1.18 -5.18
C ILE A 42 13.49 -2.23 -4.43
N ILE A 43 12.87 -3.22 -3.79
CA ILE A 43 13.59 -4.36 -3.20
C ILE A 43 14.35 -5.12 -4.28
N ILE A 44 13.69 -5.45 -5.39
CA ILE A 44 14.30 -6.20 -6.51
C ILE A 44 15.48 -5.43 -7.09
N LEU A 45 15.33 -4.12 -7.32
CA LEU A 45 16.41 -3.28 -7.84
C LEU A 45 17.63 -3.24 -6.91
N ASN A 46 17.42 -3.11 -5.61
CA ASN A 46 18.50 -3.14 -4.62
C ASN A 46 19.24 -4.49 -4.63
N ILE A 47 18.50 -5.61 -4.64
CA ILE A 47 19.10 -6.95 -4.72
C ILE A 47 19.92 -7.09 -6.01
N ALA A 48 19.37 -6.67 -7.15
CA ALA A 48 20.04 -6.74 -8.43
C ALA A 48 21.35 -5.92 -8.46
N ALA A 49 21.33 -4.71 -7.92
CA ALA A 49 22.52 -3.85 -7.83
C ALA A 49 23.61 -4.47 -6.93
N ILE A 50 23.23 -5.01 -5.77
CA ILE A 50 24.16 -5.72 -4.88
C ILE A 50 24.77 -6.94 -5.58
N LEU A 51 23.95 -7.77 -6.23
CA LEU A 51 24.41 -8.94 -6.97
C LEU A 51 25.37 -8.55 -8.10
N TYR A 52 25.06 -7.47 -8.82
CA TYR A 52 25.92 -6.95 -9.88
C TYR A 52 27.28 -6.50 -9.33
N MET A 53 27.31 -5.73 -8.23
CA MET A 53 28.56 -5.31 -7.60
C MET A 53 29.39 -6.52 -7.14
N LYS A 54 28.75 -7.50 -6.51
CA LYS A 54 29.41 -8.73 -6.04
C LYS A 54 30.00 -9.52 -7.20
N PHE A 55 29.26 -9.70 -8.29
CA PHE A 55 29.73 -10.42 -9.47
C PHE A 55 30.93 -9.73 -10.12
N ASN A 56 30.88 -8.40 -10.24
CA ASN A 56 31.94 -7.60 -10.84
C ASN A 56 33.07 -7.20 -9.87
N LYS A 57 33.04 -7.69 -8.62
CA LYS A 57 34.04 -7.39 -7.56
C LYS A 57 34.24 -5.88 -7.34
N ILE A 58 33.19 -5.08 -7.48
CA ILE A 58 33.24 -3.63 -7.25
C ILE A 58 33.30 -3.41 -5.73
N PRO A 59 34.33 -2.75 -5.20
CA PRO A 59 34.44 -2.49 -3.77
C PRO A 59 33.35 -1.51 -3.32
N PHE A 60 32.81 -1.75 -2.12
CA PHE A 60 31.98 -0.77 -1.44
C PHE A 60 32.89 0.39 -1.01
N ASN A 61 32.58 1.61 -1.45
CA ASN A 61 33.41 2.80 -1.18
C ASN A 61 33.46 3.11 0.34
N GLU A 62 34.55 3.67 0.88
CA GLU A 62 34.70 4.00 2.31
C GLU A 62 33.64 5.01 2.80
N VAL A 63 33.16 5.90 1.92
CA VAL A 63 32.02 6.80 2.21
C VAL A 63 30.73 6.01 2.51
N ALA A 64 30.64 4.75 2.09
CA ALA A 64 29.50 3.86 2.27
C ALA A 64 29.41 3.25 3.69
N GLU A 65 30.46 3.31 4.51
CA GLU A 65 30.41 2.81 5.90
C GLU A 65 29.38 3.60 6.74
N SER A 66 29.23 4.90 6.47
CA SER A 66 28.19 5.74 7.09
C SER A 66 26.76 5.32 6.68
N TRP A 67 26.59 4.60 5.56
CA TRP A 67 25.28 4.23 5.02
C TRP A 67 24.76 2.89 5.53
N ILE A 68 25.59 2.12 6.23
CA ILE A 68 25.21 0.84 6.85
C ILE A 68 24.00 1.02 7.79
N GLY A 69 23.86 2.19 8.45
CA GLY A 69 22.73 2.50 9.32
C GLY A 69 21.37 2.59 8.61
N PHE A 70 21.34 2.89 7.31
CA PHE A 70 20.09 2.97 6.55
C PHE A 70 19.51 1.59 6.19
N ILE A 71 20.36 0.55 6.15
CA ILE A 71 19.92 -0.81 5.80
C ILE A 71 18.99 -1.39 6.88
N PRO A 72 19.34 -1.38 8.19
CA PRO A 72 18.42 -1.79 9.25
C PRO A 72 17.13 -0.98 9.25
N LEU A 73 17.22 0.35 9.07
CA LEU A 73 16.04 1.21 9.02
C LEU A 73 15.11 0.83 7.88
N TYR A 74 15.65 0.55 6.69
CA TYR A 74 14.88 0.07 5.54
C TYR A 74 14.08 -1.19 5.87
N PHE A 75 14.72 -2.20 6.47
CA PHE A 75 14.04 -3.42 6.89
C PHE A 75 12.98 -3.17 7.96
N ILE A 76 13.28 -2.33 8.97
CA ILE A 76 12.35 -2.00 10.05
C ILE A 76 11.09 -1.36 9.49
N PHE A 77 11.22 -0.31 8.66
CA PHE A 77 10.07 0.37 8.07
C PHE A 77 9.27 -0.55 7.12
N GLY A 78 9.95 -1.43 6.38
CA GLY A 78 9.29 -2.45 5.56
C GLY A 78 8.45 -3.41 6.39
N ILE A 79 9.01 -3.95 7.49
CA ILE A 79 8.30 -4.86 8.39
C ILE A 79 7.12 -4.14 9.06
N LEU A 80 7.33 -2.93 9.57
CA LEU A 80 6.26 -2.13 10.18
C LEU A 80 5.12 -1.85 9.20
N SER A 81 5.43 -1.53 7.93
CA SER A 81 4.42 -1.35 6.88
C SER A 81 3.61 -2.64 6.69
N CYS A 82 4.26 -3.79 6.58
CA CYS A 82 3.58 -5.09 6.47
C CYS A 82 2.67 -5.37 7.67
N ILE A 83 3.12 -5.11 8.90
CA ILE A 83 2.33 -5.28 10.11
C ILE A 83 1.08 -4.38 10.07
N PHE A 84 1.26 -3.10 9.76
CA PHE A 84 0.13 -2.16 9.66
C PHE A 84 -0.82 -2.52 8.53
N TRP A 85 -0.33 -3.10 7.43
CA TRP A 85 -1.20 -3.59 6.36
C TRP A 85 -2.08 -4.75 6.82
N ILE A 86 -1.53 -5.69 7.60
CA ILE A 86 -2.29 -6.80 8.19
C ILE A 86 -3.33 -6.28 9.18
N LEU A 87 -2.94 -5.37 10.07
CA LEU A 87 -3.87 -4.73 11.02
C LEU A 87 -4.94 -3.89 10.31
N GLY A 88 -4.57 -3.29 9.17
CA GLY A 88 -5.44 -2.53 8.28
C GLY A 88 -6.59 -3.31 7.66
N ILE A 89 -6.51 -4.65 7.64
CA ILE A 89 -7.61 -5.52 7.20
C ILE A 89 -8.78 -5.45 8.20
N THR A 90 -8.47 -5.37 9.49
CA THR A 90 -9.45 -5.33 10.57
C THR A 90 -9.84 -3.92 10.99
N ASP A 91 -8.89 -2.99 11.00
CA ASP A 91 -9.12 -1.59 11.37
C ASP A 91 -8.39 -0.64 10.42
N LEU A 92 -9.16 0.17 9.70
CA LEU A 92 -8.62 1.12 8.73
C LEU A 92 -7.82 2.26 9.36
N SER A 93 -7.90 2.48 10.68
CA SER A 93 -7.04 3.44 11.38
C SER A 93 -5.55 3.13 11.15
N PHE A 94 -5.20 1.85 10.98
CA PHE A 94 -3.84 1.42 10.69
C PHE A 94 -3.44 1.55 9.21
N CYS A 95 -4.37 1.74 8.29
CA CYS A 95 -4.04 1.90 6.87
C CYS A 95 -3.18 3.14 6.64
N GLU A 96 -3.48 4.25 7.31
CA GLU A 96 -2.68 5.48 7.20
C GLU A 96 -1.23 5.25 7.65
N GLY A 97 -1.05 4.55 8.78
CA GLY A 97 0.27 4.13 9.25
C GLY A 97 0.97 3.18 8.26
N ALA A 98 0.23 2.25 7.65
CA ALA A 98 0.77 1.33 6.65
C ALA A 98 1.31 2.06 5.41
N TYR A 99 0.54 3.03 4.90
CA TYR A 99 0.93 3.91 3.81
C TYR A 99 2.16 4.74 4.19
N ALA A 100 2.13 5.43 5.34
CA ALA A 100 3.23 6.27 5.78
C ALA A 100 4.54 5.47 5.91
N MET A 101 4.50 4.33 6.60
CA MET A 101 5.66 3.47 6.78
C MET A 101 6.14 2.86 5.47
N GLY A 102 5.23 2.44 4.60
CA GLY A 102 5.57 1.90 3.27
C GLY A 102 6.24 2.93 2.37
N ARG A 103 5.78 4.19 2.43
CA ARG A 103 6.36 5.30 1.69
C ARG A 103 7.72 5.70 2.24
N ILE A 104 7.91 5.72 3.57
CA ILE A 104 9.23 5.93 4.19
C ILE A 104 10.20 4.82 3.78
N CYS A 105 9.77 3.55 3.88
CA CYS A 105 10.54 2.39 3.44
C CYS A 105 10.99 2.54 1.98
N ASN A 106 10.06 2.85 1.08
CA ASN A 106 10.36 3.03 -0.34
C ASN A 106 11.40 4.15 -0.57
N ASN A 107 11.25 5.29 0.10
CA ASN A 107 12.21 6.40 -0.03
C ASN A 107 13.61 5.99 0.44
N ILE A 108 13.72 5.32 1.60
CA ILE A 108 15.01 4.81 2.09
C ILE A 108 15.59 3.81 1.09
N GLY A 109 14.78 2.87 0.59
CA GLY A 109 15.18 1.91 -0.42
C GLY A 109 15.66 2.55 -1.72
N PHE A 110 15.05 3.66 -2.13
CA PHE A 110 15.48 4.43 -3.29
C PHE A 110 16.82 5.13 -3.09
N VAL A 111 17.04 5.71 -1.90
CA VAL A 111 18.32 6.32 -1.55
C VAL A 111 19.44 5.27 -1.52
N ILE A 112 19.18 4.09 -0.94
CA ILE A 112 20.11 2.95 -0.98
C ILE A 112 20.40 2.56 -2.44
N PHE A 113 19.37 2.47 -3.28
CA PHE A 113 19.55 2.11 -4.69
C PHE A 113 20.42 3.12 -5.45
N LEU A 114 20.18 4.42 -5.28
CA LEU A 114 21.04 5.47 -5.87
C LEU A 114 22.48 5.38 -5.38
N HIS A 115 22.68 5.06 -4.11
CA HIS A 115 24.01 4.87 -3.56
C HIS A 115 24.72 3.66 -4.19
N LEU A 116 24.03 2.53 -4.33
CA LEU A 116 24.55 1.35 -5.01
C LEU A 116 24.91 1.67 -6.47
N LEU A 117 24.04 2.39 -7.18
CA LEU A 117 24.33 2.87 -8.52
C LEU A 117 25.54 3.79 -8.56
N TYR A 118 25.74 4.64 -7.53
CA TYR A 118 26.89 5.52 -7.44
C TYR A 118 28.20 4.73 -7.29
N CYS A 119 28.18 3.67 -6.48
CA CYS A 119 29.31 2.73 -6.36
C CYS A 119 29.60 2.00 -7.68
N ILE A 120 28.56 1.66 -8.45
CA ILE A 120 28.72 1.04 -9.77
C ILE A 120 29.27 2.05 -10.79
N SER A 121 28.67 3.24 -10.88
CA SER A 121 29.07 4.31 -11.78
C SER A 121 28.39 5.63 -11.40
N THR A 122 29.20 6.66 -11.11
CA THR A 122 28.70 8.01 -10.79
C THR A 122 27.82 8.59 -11.90
N ARG A 123 28.14 8.34 -13.17
CA ARG A 123 27.35 8.82 -14.32
C ARG A 123 25.97 8.15 -14.38
N LEU A 124 25.92 6.85 -14.08
CA LEU A 124 24.67 6.09 -14.04
C LEU A 124 23.77 6.59 -12.89
N ALA A 125 24.34 6.79 -11.71
CA ALA A 125 23.61 7.33 -10.56
C ALA A 125 23.04 8.72 -10.84
N LEU A 126 23.82 9.60 -11.46
CA LEU A 126 23.36 10.94 -11.87
C LEU A 126 22.25 10.87 -12.90
N PHE A 127 22.40 10.03 -13.93
CA PHE A 127 21.38 9.84 -14.96
C PHE A 127 20.07 9.33 -14.35
N VAL A 128 20.13 8.27 -13.53
CA VAL A 128 18.95 7.69 -12.89
C VAL A 128 18.33 8.67 -11.88
N GLY A 129 19.16 9.34 -11.09
CA GLY A 129 18.75 10.36 -10.14
C GLY A 129 18.01 11.51 -10.81
N LEU A 130 18.56 12.06 -11.89
CA LEU A 130 17.95 13.21 -12.57
C LEU A 130 16.67 12.84 -13.33
N HIS A 131 16.67 11.72 -14.06
CA HIS A 131 15.56 11.38 -14.95
C HIS A 131 14.41 10.65 -14.24
N PHE A 132 14.70 9.86 -13.20
CA PHE A 132 13.68 9.05 -12.54
C PHE A 132 13.44 9.50 -11.10
N CYS A 133 14.51 9.78 -10.34
CA CYS A 133 14.35 10.15 -8.93
C CYS A 133 13.72 11.54 -8.76
N LEU A 134 14.19 12.54 -9.53
CA LEU A 134 13.73 13.91 -9.36
C LEU A 134 12.24 14.08 -9.71
N PRO A 135 11.73 13.56 -10.84
CA PRO A 135 10.28 13.61 -11.12
C PRO A 135 9.48 12.77 -10.13
N TYR A 136 9.98 11.62 -9.70
CA TYR A 136 9.32 10.78 -8.70
C TYR A 136 9.21 11.48 -7.35
N TRP A 137 10.25 12.17 -6.89
CA TRP A 137 10.25 12.94 -5.65
C TRP A 137 9.35 14.17 -5.73
N LEU A 138 9.33 14.88 -6.87
CA LEU A 138 8.39 15.98 -7.09
C LEU A 138 6.94 15.50 -7.05
N TRP A 139 6.66 14.38 -7.73
CA TRP A 139 5.36 13.73 -7.66
C TRP A 139 5.03 13.25 -6.25
N TYR A 140 6.02 12.72 -5.51
CA TYR A 140 5.87 12.30 -4.12
C TYR A 140 5.47 13.47 -3.21
N ILE A 141 6.14 14.62 -3.32
CA ILE A 141 5.82 15.81 -2.54
C ILE A 141 4.42 16.32 -2.89
N ALA A 142 4.11 16.41 -4.20
CA ALA A 142 2.79 16.83 -4.67
C ALA A 142 1.67 15.89 -4.21
N THR A 143 1.91 14.58 -4.23
CA THR A 143 0.92 13.60 -3.78
C THR A 143 0.83 13.53 -2.28
N SER A 144 1.91 13.67 -1.51
CA SER A 144 1.85 13.63 -0.04
C SER A 144 0.99 14.74 0.57
N THR A 145 1.02 15.94 -0.01
CA THR A 145 0.16 17.07 0.38
C THR A 145 -1.32 16.82 0.03
N ILE A 146 -1.58 16.23 -1.13
CA ILE A 146 -2.93 15.87 -1.60
C ILE A 146 -3.48 14.60 -0.90
N THR A 147 -2.61 13.67 -0.54
CA THR A 147 -2.95 12.37 0.07
C THR A 147 -3.39 12.54 1.52
N GLY A 148 -2.85 13.50 2.27
CA GLY A 148 -3.36 13.85 3.59
C GLY A 148 -4.83 14.31 3.56
N LEU A 149 -5.20 15.09 2.54
CA LEU A 149 -6.58 15.54 2.31
C LEU A 149 -7.50 14.39 1.86
N LEU A 150 -7.07 13.58 0.89
CA LEU A 150 -7.83 12.42 0.41
C LEU A 150 -8.00 11.32 1.46
N LEU A 151 -7.01 11.10 2.33
CA LEU A 151 -7.11 10.13 3.44
C LEU A 151 -8.15 10.57 4.48
N CYS A 152 -8.30 11.87 4.73
CA CYS A 152 -9.35 12.39 5.61
C CYS A 152 -10.74 12.13 5.03
N GLU A 153 -10.97 12.46 3.76
CA GLU A 153 -12.25 12.20 3.09
C GLU A 153 -12.59 10.71 3.03
N LEU A 154 -11.58 9.85 2.80
CA LEU A 154 -11.75 8.40 2.73
C LEU A 154 -12.10 7.78 4.09
N ARG A 155 -11.48 8.28 5.16
CA ARG A 155 -11.81 7.90 6.55
C ARG A 155 -13.25 8.26 6.87
N ASP A 156 -13.67 9.45 6.48
CA ASP A 156 -14.99 9.97 6.80
C ASP A 156 -16.09 9.25 5.98
N TRP A 157 -15.83 8.95 4.70
CA TRP A 157 -16.71 8.12 3.88
C TRP A 157 -16.87 6.70 4.42
N TRP A 158 -15.79 6.07 4.89
CA TRP A 158 -15.87 4.70 5.40
C TRP A 158 -16.57 4.61 6.76
N LYS A 159 -16.36 5.60 7.65
CA LYS A 159 -17.15 5.73 8.89
C LYS A 159 -18.64 5.81 8.58
N PHE A 160 -19.01 6.56 7.54
CA PHE A 160 -20.39 6.68 7.08
C PHE A 160 -20.96 5.35 6.56
N VAL A 161 -20.22 4.63 5.71
CA VAL A 161 -20.68 3.32 5.19
C VAL A 161 -20.85 2.29 6.32
N ASN A 162 -19.91 2.25 7.28
CA ASN A 162 -19.96 1.29 8.40
C ASN A 162 -20.94 1.66 9.52
N GLN A 163 -21.41 2.91 9.60
CA GLN A 163 -22.46 3.31 10.56
C GLN A 163 -23.83 2.70 10.24
N SER A 164 -24.08 2.29 9.00
CA SER A 164 -25.40 1.84 8.53
C SER A 164 -25.89 0.52 9.15
N GLN A 165 -25.02 -0.30 9.74
CA GLN A 165 -25.40 -1.60 10.31
C GLN A 165 -25.75 -1.58 11.81
N SER A 166 -25.34 -0.57 12.59
CA SER A 166 -25.66 -0.54 14.02
C SER A 166 -27.05 0.02 14.32
N VAL A 167 -27.56 0.94 13.49
CA VAL A 167 -28.86 1.58 13.72
C VAL A 167 -30.03 0.72 13.24
N ALA A 168 -29.83 -0.09 12.19
CA ALA A 168 -30.89 -0.93 11.63
C ALA A 168 -31.27 -2.13 12.51
N VAL A 169 -30.36 -2.62 13.35
CA VAL A 169 -30.65 -3.73 14.30
C VAL A 169 -31.44 -3.21 15.51
N ASP A 170 -31.22 -1.98 15.93
CA ASP A 170 -31.86 -1.42 17.12
C ASP A 170 -33.33 -0.99 16.87
N GLN A 171 -33.69 -0.67 15.62
CA GLN A 171 -35.08 -0.40 15.24
C GLN A 171 -35.92 -1.67 15.04
N LYS A 172 -35.30 -2.81 14.68
CA LYS A 172 -36.04 -4.08 14.50
C LYS A 172 -36.41 -4.75 15.82
N ASN A 173 -35.76 -4.40 16.93
CA ASN A 173 -36.04 -4.92 18.27
C ASN A 173 -36.97 -4.03 19.11
N ARG A 174 -37.54 -2.95 18.53
CA ARG A 174 -38.46 -2.02 19.21
C ARG A 174 -39.84 -1.88 18.56
N THR A 175 -40.20 -2.80 17.66
CA THR A 175 -41.55 -2.94 17.09
C THR A 175 -42.04 -4.36 17.30
#